data_AF-A0A956JYK7-F1
#
_entry.id   AF-A0A956JYK7-F1
#
_cell.length_a   1.000
_cell.length_b   1.000
_cell.length_c   1.000
_cell.angle_alpha   90.00
_cell.angle_beta   90.00
_cell.angle_gamma   90.00
#
_symmetry.space_group_name_H-M   'P 1'
#
loop_
_entity.id
_entity.type
_entity.pdbx_description
1 polymer ?
#
loop_
_entity_poly.entity_id
_entity_poly.type
_entity_poly.pdbx_seq_one_letter_code
_entity_poly.pdbx_strand_id
1 'polypeptide(L)'
;MSENTNLMLIAALGAGGLWLYHDREKHRHAARQVREELGLAAVAPVRPVSLPARTPEARAQRIKLAPRSYDALFAEYGNGIPVAYLRALAWRESGMNPRENRGPAWGLLQVVEVVRKDYNARHGTRYERRDLLDPAVNVAIASDVLARIVDGYARFHPEATNLQADWTNPLFVELLTFGWNAGFSERGGVGRVASYLTQRGFDDFTIDDVTAAAKQAGVSPHLANPRKVAFSKGVTTQYLRERARDEANAAQPEPNGVTAATPASDEPVSQPSQVDGTEAAS
;
A
#
# COMPACT_ATOMS: atom_id res chain seq x y z
N MET A 1 -65.22 -18.84 7.31
CA MET A 1 -64.12 -18.47 6.39
C MET A 1 -62.99 -17.91 7.24
N SER A 2 -61.83 -18.59 7.20
CA SER A 2 -60.47 -18.30 7.76
C SER A 2 -60.39 -17.69 9.17
N GLU A 3 -59.88 -18.31 10.24
CA GLU A 3 -58.73 -19.20 10.46
C GLU A 3 -57.34 -18.68 10.04
N ASN A 4 -56.54 -18.38 11.08
CA ASN A 4 -55.13 -18.76 11.25
C ASN A 4 -54.11 -18.30 10.19
N THR A 5 -53.57 -17.09 10.32
CA THR A 5 -52.28 -16.74 9.70
C THR A 5 -51.56 -15.64 10.49
N ASN A 6 -51.00 -15.94 11.67
CA ASN A 6 -50.03 -15.02 12.29
C ASN A 6 -49.13 -15.61 13.38
N LEU A 7 -48.82 -16.91 13.34
CA LEU A 7 -47.95 -17.54 14.35
C LEU A 7 -47.00 -18.58 13.73
N MET A 8 -46.23 -18.18 12.71
CA MET A 8 -45.22 -19.05 12.08
C MET A 8 -44.08 -18.23 11.44
N LEU A 9 -43.62 -17.16 12.11
CA LEU A 9 -42.45 -16.38 11.61
C LEU A 9 -41.40 -15.99 12.66
N ILE A 10 -41.45 -16.56 13.88
CA ILE A 10 -40.47 -16.24 14.94
C ILE A 10 -39.58 -17.43 15.34
N ALA A 11 -39.84 -18.66 14.84
CA ALA A 11 -39.03 -19.83 15.19
C ALA A 11 -37.86 -20.14 14.22
N ALA A 12 -37.77 -19.47 13.06
CA ALA A 12 -36.77 -19.80 12.02
C ALA A 12 -35.43 -19.06 12.15
N LEU A 13 -35.31 -18.04 13.01
CA LEU A 13 -34.08 -17.26 13.19
C LEU A 13 -33.13 -17.81 14.27
N GLY A 14 -33.57 -18.77 15.10
CA GLY A 14 -32.74 -19.35 16.17
C GLY A 14 -31.88 -20.55 15.73
N ALA A 15 -32.38 -21.41 14.84
CA ALA A 15 -31.71 -22.66 14.49
C ALA A 15 -30.62 -22.50 13.41
N GLY A 16 -30.79 -21.57 12.46
CA GLY A 16 -29.79 -21.29 11.43
C GLY A 16 -28.51 -20.64 11.98
N GLY A 17 -28.65 -19.77 12.99
CA GLY A 17 -27.51 -19.15 13.67
C GLY A 17 -26.68 -20.16 14.46
N LEU A 18 -27.32 -21.12 15.13
CA LEU A 18 -26.62 -22.15 15.89
C LEU A 18 -25.89 -23.17 14.99
N TRP A 19 -26.47 -23.49 13.81
CA TRP A 19 -25.83 -24.38 12.84
C TRP A 19 -24.64 -23.72 12.12
N LEU A 20 -24.76 -22.45 11.71
CA LEU A 20 -23.65 -21.67 11.16
C LEU A 20 -22.55 -21.37 12.19
N TYR A 21 -22.90 -21.21 13.47
CA TYR A 21 -21.94 -21.03 14.54
C TYR A 21 -21.15 -22.32 14.83
N HIS A 22 -21.85 -23.46 14.89
CA HIS A 22 -21.22 -24.76 15.15
C HIS A 22 -20.34 -25.23 13.97
N ASP A 23 -20.69 -24.86 12.74
CA ASP A 23 -19.86 -25.10 11.56
C ASP A 23 -18.59 -24.25 11.58
N ARG A 24 -18.70 -22.95 11.91
CA ARG A 24 -17.53 -22.06 12.05
C ARG A 24 -16.54 -22.52 13.12
N GLU A 25 -17.01 -23.04 14.27
CA GLU A 25 -16.08 -23.57 15.28
C GLU A 25 -15.38 -24.85 14.82
N LYS A 26 -16.08 -25.75 14.12
CA LYS A 26 -15.44 -26.93 13.52
C LYS A 26 -14.39 -26.53 12.49
N HIS A 27 -14.68 -25.55 11.63
CA HIS A 27 -13.70 -24.99 10.68
C HIS A 27 -12.53 -24.31 11.38
N ARG A 28 -12.74 -23.60 12.51
CA ARG A 28 -11.64 -23.03 13.30
C ARG A 28 -10.76 -24.09 13.95
N HIS A 29 -11.34 -25.17 14.46
CA HIS A 29 -10.57 -26.28 15.03
C HIS A 29 -9.78 -27.03 13.95
N ALA A 30 -10.40 -27.29 12.79
CA ALA A 30 -9.72 -27.84 11.63
C ALA A 30 -8.60 -26.91 11.14
N ALA A 31 -8.86 -25.60 11.03
CA ALA A 31 -7.86 -24.60 10.66
C ALA A 31 -6.72 -24.57 11.68
N ARG A 32 -6.97 -24.69 12.98
CA ARG A 32 -5.90 -24.78 14.01
C ARG A 32 -5.04 -26.03 13.84
N GLN A 33 -5.66 -27.19 13.62
CA GLN A 33 -4.93 -28.44 13.37
C GLN A 33 -4.09 -28.36 12.10
N VAL A 34 -4.66 -27.82 11.02
CA VAL A 34 -3.93 -27.56 9.78
C VAL A 34 -2.81 -26.53 10.01
N ARG A 35 -3.01 -25.52 10.88
CA ARG A 35 -1.97 -24.55 11.24
C ARG A 35 -0.79 -25.29 11.90
N GLU A 36 -1.06 -26.18 12.84
CA GLU A 36 -0.05 -27.02 13.48
C GLU A 36 0.64 -27.97 12.49
N GLU A 37 -0.10 -28.65 11.61
CA GLU A 37 0.44 -29.54 10.58
C GLU A 37 1.34 -28.82 9.58
N LEU A 38 0.98 -27.58 9.22
CA LEU A 38 1.76 -26.73 8.34
C LEU A 38 2.94 -26.04 9.06
N GLY A 39 3.08 -26.24 10.37
CA GLY A 39 4.07 -25.53 11.20
C GLY A 39 3.82 -24.02 11.27
N LEU A 40 2.59 -23.59 10.95
CA LEU A 40 2.12 -22.23 11.06
C LEU A 40 1.78 -21.97 12.52
N ALA A 41 2.61 -21.18 13.21
CA ALA A 41 2.28 -20.76 14.56
C ALA A 41 0.97 -19.95 14.52
N ALA A 42 0.06 -20.17 15.48
CA ALA A 42 -1.00 -19.22 15.73
C ALA A 42 -0.38 -17.82 15.85
N VAL A 43 -0.93 -16.84 15.14
CA VAL A 43 -0.57 -15.43 15.34
C VAL A 43 -0.92 -15.13 16.79
N ALA A 44 0.06 -15.28 17.69
CA ALA A 44 -0.12 -14.86 19.05
C ALA A 44 -0.51 -13.38 18.98
N PRO A 45 -1.50 -12.91 19.77
CA PRO A 45 -1.61 -11.48 19.99
C PRO A 45 -0.21 -11.03 20.38
N VAL A 46 0.33 -10.03 19.68
CA VAL A 46 1.69 -9.55 19.86
C VAL A 46 1.88 -9.24 21.34
N ARG A 47 2.36 -10.22 22.11
CA ARG A 47 2.77 -10.02 23.49
C ARG A 47 4.03 -9.18 23.37
N PRO A 48 4.09 -8.00 24.01
CA PRO A 48 5.30 -7.19 23.97
C PRO A 48 6.44 -8.05 24.50
N VAL A 49 7.33 -8.45 23.59
CA VAL A 49 8.54 -9.18 23.96
C VAL A 49 9.35 -8.22 24.82
N SER A 50 9.41 -8.53 26.12
CA SER A 50 10.31 -7.85 27.04
C SER A 50 11.73 -8.32 26.76
N LEU A 51 12.34 -7.75 25.71
CA LEU A 51 13.78 -7.78 25.50
C LEU A 51 14.44 -6.92 26.60
N PRO A 52 15.68 -7.24 27.03
CA PRO A 52 16.44 -6.36 27.91
C PRO A 52 16.48 -4.96 27.30
N ALA A 53 16.10 -3.96 28.10
CA ALA A 53 15.79 -2.60 27.69
C ALA A 53 16.99 -1.92 26.98
N ARG A 54 17.03 -2.04 25.66
CA ARG A 54 17.41 -0.91 24.81
C ARG A 54 16.11 -0.16 24.55
N THR A 55 16.04 1.12 24.94
CA THR A 55 14.82 1.92 24.81
C THR A 55 14.24 1.79 23.39
N PRO A 56 12.91 1.58 23.24
CA PRO A 56 12.25 1.55 21.93
C PRO A 56 12.62 2.74 21.04
N GLU A 57 12.87 3.89 21.67
CA GLU A 57 13.36 5.13 21.06
C GLU A 57 14.70 4.96 20.33
N ALA A 58 15.67 4.22 20.89
CA ALA A 58 16.98 4.01 20.27
C ALA A 58 16.91 3.11 19.01
N ARG A 59 15.93 2.21 18.92
CA ARG A 59 15.65 1.41 17.70
C ARG A 59 14.77 2.18 16.71
N ALA A 60 13.90 3.07 17.21
CA ALA A 60 13.11 3.99 16.40
C ALA A 60 13.98 5.05 15.71
N GLN A 61 15.10 5.47 16.29
CA GLN A 61 15.93 6.57 15.76
C GLN A 61 16.85 6.22 14.56
N ARG A 62 16.94 4.95 14.13
CA ARG A 62 17.94 4.52 13.12
C ARG A 62 17.46 4.31 11.67
N ILE A 63 16.16 4.33 11.39
CA ILE A 63 15.71 4.23 9.99
C ILE A 63 15.60 5.64 9.42
N LYS A 64 16.48 5.94 8.47
CA LYS A 64 16.47 7.19 7.72
C LYS A 64 15.17 7.30 6.93
N LEU A 65 14.49 8.42 7.08
CA LEU A 65 13.29 8.74 6.30
C LEU A 65 13.69 9.00 4.85
N ALA A 66 12.81 8.61 3.94
CA ALA A 66 13.02 8.77 2.52
C ALA A 66 12.94 10.25 2.12
N PRO A 67 13.74 10.70 1.13
CA PRO A 67 13.55 12.00 0.49
C PRO A 67 12.13 12.18 -0.07
N ARG A 68 11.62 13.42 -0.07
CA ARG A 68 10.30 13.77 -0.63
C ARG A 68 10.37 14.31 -2.07
N SER A 69 11.50 14.16 -2.75
CA SER A 69 11.77 14.75 -4.07
C SER A 69 10.80 14.32 -5.18
N TYR A 70 10.08 13.21 -4.98
CA TYR A 70 9.14 12.66 -5.95
C TYR A 70 7.70 12.59 -5.42
N ASP A 71 7.40 13.22 -4.29
CA ASP A 71 6.05 13.17 -3.70
C ASP A 71 4.97 13.73 -4.63
N ALA A 72 5.27 14.78 -5.41
CA ALA A 72 4.36 15.30 -6.41
C ALA A 72 4.08 14.28 -7.52
N LEU A 73 5.10 13.58 -8.02
CA LEU A 73 4.92 12.51 -9.00
C LEU A 73 4.15 11.32 -8.41
N PHE A 74 4.42 10.96 -7.16
CA PHE A 74 3.66 9.91 -6.47
C PHE A 74 2.20 10.30 -6.29
N ALA A 75 1.89 11.57 -6.03
CA ALA A 75 0.51 12.03 -5.93
C ALA A 75 -0.20 12.03 -7.30
N GLU A 76 0.51 12.46 -8.35
CA GLU A 76 -0.04 12.58 -9.70
C GLU A 76 -0.22 11.22 -10.39
N TYR A 77 0.79 10.34 -10.32
CA TYR A 77 0.84 9.06 -11.03
C TYR A 77 0.60 7.84 -10.12
N GLY A 78 0.33 8.05 -8.83
CA GLY A 78 0.22 6.99 -7.82
C GLY A 78 -1.05 6.14 -7.90
N ASN A 79 -2.03 6.52 -8.72
CA ASN A 79 -3.25 5.74 -8.97
C ASN A 79 -3.96 5.26 -7.68
N GLY A 80 -4.14 6.17 -6.71
CA GLY A 80 -4.78 5.88 -5.42
C GLY A 80 -3.90 5.16 -4.39
N ILE A 81 -2.67 4.79 -4.75
CA ILE A 81 -1.68 4.27 -3.80
C ILE A 81 -1.14 5.42 -2.93
N PRO A 82 -1.06 5.27 -1.59
CA PRO A 82 -0.56 6.32 -0.72
C PRO A 82 0.85 6.77 -1.08
N VAL A 83 1.06 8.09 -1.12
CA VAL A 83 2.38 8.70 -1.36
C VAL A 83 3.43 8.15 -0.40
N ALA A 84 3.11 8.02 0.88
CA ALA A 84 4.00 7.45 1.89
C ALA A 84 4.44 6.00 1.55
N TYR A 85 3.56 5.19 0.94
CA TYR A 85 3.90 3.83 0.52
C TYR A 85 4.83 3.83 -0.69
N LEU A 86 4.51 4.62 -1.73
CA LEU A 86 5.37 4.74 -2.92
C LEU A 86 6.75 5.31 -2.55
N ARG A 87 6.81 6.25 -1.62
CA ARG A 87 8.06 6.79 -1.05
C ARG A 87 8.88 5.69 -0.36
N ALA A 88 8.24 4.90 0.50
CA ALA A 88 8.88 3.79 1.19
C ALA A 88 9.40 2.70 0.24
N LEU A 89 8.60 2.36 -0.79
CA LEU A 89 8.96 1.39 -1.80
C LEU A 89 10.13 1.90 -2.65
N ALA A 90 10.07 3.12 -3.20
CA ALA A 90 11.14 3.71 -4.01
C ALA A 90 12.47 3.81 -3.25
N TRP A 91 12.43 4.16 -1.96
CA TRP A 91 13.62 4.20 -1.12
C TRP A 91 14.26 2.82 -0.94
N ARG A 92 13.46 1.76 -0.81
CA ARG A 92 13.97 0.39 -0.65
C ARG A 92 14.40 -0.24 -1.96
N GLU A 93 13.73 0.08 -3.05
CA GLU A 93 13.97 -0.47 -4.39
C GLU A 93 15.23 0.12 -5.04
N SER A 94 15.37 1.45 -5.02
CA SER A 94 16.43 2.15 -5.75
C SER A 94 17.23 3.13 -4.89
N GLY A 95 16.90 3.29 -3.61
CA GLY A 95 17.44 4.39 -2.81
C GLY A 95 17.02 5.76 -3.33
N MET A 96 15.81 5.86 -3.93
CA MET A 96 15.32 7.06 -4.63
C MET A 96 16.13 7.46 -5.88
N ASN A 97 16.81 6.51 -6.51
CA ASN A 97 17.57 6.75 -7.73
C ASN A 97 16.74 6.39 -8.99
N PRO A 98 16.20 7.37 -9.75
CA PRO A 98 15.42 7.08 -10.95
C PRO A 98 16.28 6.50 -12.09
N ARG A 99 17.61 6.62 -12.01
CA ARG A 99 18.55 6.09 -13.01
C ARG A 99 19.07 4.70 -12.68
N GLU A 100 18.56 4.05 -11.62
CA GLU A 100 18.95 2.69 -11.28
C GLU A 100 18.56 1.73 -12.42
N ASN A 101 19.54 1.02 -12.96
CA ASN A 101 19.38 0.16 -14.13
C ASN A 101 20.18 -1.15 -14.02
N ARG A 102 20.69 -1.45 -12.82
CA ARG A 102 21.43 -2.68 -12.55
C ARG A 102 20.46 -3.84 -12.41
N GLY A 103 20.50 -4.75 -13.38
CA GLY A 103 19.74 -5.99 -13.36
C GLY A 103 18.44 -5.93 -14.16
N PRO A 104 17.48 -6.82 -13.86
CA PRO A 104 16.29 -7.02 -14.69
C PRO A 104 15.22 -5.93 -14.51
N ALA A 105 15.30 -5.16 -13.43
CA ALA A 105 14.34 -4.16 -13.00
C ALA A 105 14.97 -2.76 -13.07
N TRP A 106 14.29 -1.77 -13.65
CA TRP A 106 14.85 -0.44 -13.92
C TRP A 106 14.00 0.66 -13.27
N GLY A 107 14.66 1.76 -12.94
CA GLY A 107 14.07 3.01 -12.47
C GLY A 107 13.75 3.07 -10.98
N LEU A 108 13.02 4.12 -10.63
CA LEU A 108 12.74 4.55 -9.26
C LEU A 108 12.10 3.44 -8.39
N LEU A 109 11.14 2.71 -8.95
CA LEU A 109 10.39 1.62 -8.32
C LEU A 109 10.78 0.24 -8.88
N GLN A 110 11.91 0.12 -9.59
CA GLN A 110 12.43 -1.16 -10.09
C GLN A 110 11.38 -1.97 -10.88
N VAL A 111 10.91 -1.39 -11.99
CA VAL A 111 9.95 -2.03 -12.90
C VAL A 111 10.66 -3.03 -13.81
N VAL A 112 10.15 -4.26 -13.88
CA VAL A 112 10.67 -5.33 -14.77
C VAL A 112 10.05 -5.28 -16.16
N GLU A 113 10.75 -5.85 -17.13
CA GLU A 113 10.36 -5.87 -18.55
C GLU A 113 8.96 -6.45 -18.81
N VAL A 114 8.57 -7.52 -18.10
CA VAL A 114 7.24 -8.14 -18.25
C VAL A 114 6.12 -7.19 -17.81
N VAL A 115 6.34 -6.42 -16.75
CA VAL A 115 5.40 -5.42 -16.24
C VAL A 115 5.23 -4.28 -17.25
N ARG A 116 6.34 -3.77 -17.80
CA ARG A 116 6.32 -2.74 -18.85
C ARG A 116 5.53 -3.20 -20.08
N LYS A 117 5.80 -4.42 -20.56
CA LYS A 117 5.12 -4.97 -21.74
C LYS A 117 3.62 -5.14 -21.51
N ASP A 118 3.24 -5.63 -20.34
CA ASP A 118 1.83 -5.76 -19.96
C ASP A 118 1.12 -4.40 -19.86
N TYR A 119 1.79 -3.40 -19.28
CA TYR A 119 1.29 -2.02 -19.27
C TYR A 119 1.06 -1.49 -20.68
N ASN A 120 2.05 -1.61 -21.56
CA ASN A 120 1.93 -1.21 -22.96
C ASN A 120 0.75 -1.87 -23.68
N ALA A 121 0.56 -3.18 -23.47
CA ALA A 121 -0.54 -3.91 -24.09
C ALA A 121 -1.91 -3.41 -23.63
N ARG A 122 -2.07 -3.07 -22.34
CA ARG A 122 -3.35 -2.62 -21.77
C ARG A 122 -3.67 -1.16 -22.04
N HIS A 123 -2.65 -0.31 -22.10
CA HIS A 123 -2.81 1.15 -22.25
C HIS A 123 -2.57 1.64 -23.69
N GLY A 124 -2.21 0.74 -24.61
CA GLY A 124 -1.89 1.12 -25.99
C GLY A 124 -0.61 1.96 -26.13
N THR A 125 0.25 1.96 -25.11
CA THR A 125 1.51 2.70 -25.10
C THR A 125 2.65 1.91 -25.74
N ARG A 126 3.77 2.59 -26.03
CA ARG A 126 4.96 1.99 -26.65
C ARG A 126 6.25 2.24 -25.88
N TYR A 127 6.15 2.47 -24.57
CA TYR A 127 7.32 2.73 -23.73
C TYR A 127 8.35 1.63 -23.88
N GLU A 128 9.59 1.97 -24.11
CA GLU A 128 10.73 1.08 -24.17
C GLU A 128 11.37 0.92 -22.79
N ARG A 129 12.31 -0.02 -22.65
CA ARG A 129 12.96 -0.26 -21.37
C ARG A 129 13.69 0.97 -20.83
N ARG A 130 14.29 1.80 -21.71
CA ARG A 130 14.95 3.05 -21.34
C ARG A 130 13.99 4.10 -20.76
N ASP A 131 12.72 4.06 -21.14
CA ASP A 131 11.72 5.00 -20.64
C ASP A 131 11.39 4.73 -19.17
N LEU A 132 11.73 3.54 -18.64
CA LEU A 132 11.64 3.26 -17.21
C LEU A 132 12.59 4.10 -16.35
N LEU A 133 13.56 4.81 -16.95
CA LEU A 133 14.43 5.75 -16.24
C LEU A 133 13.81 7.14 -16.11
N ASP A 134 12.70 7.41 -16.80
CA ASP A 134 11.83 8.56 -16.53
C ASP A 134 10.98 8.24 -15.28
N PRO A 135 11.09 9.02 -14.20
CA PRO A 135 10.36 8.74 -12.97
C PRO A 135 8.83 8.80 -13.14
N ALA A 136 8.30 9.65 -14.02
CA ALA A 136 6.84 9.72 -14.24
C ALA A 136 6.33 8.43 -14.89
N VAL A 137 7.00 7.96 -15.96
CA VAL A 137 6.68 6.69 -16.62
C VAL A 137 6.84 5.51 -15.65
N ASN A 138 7.93 5.51 -14.87
CA ASN A 138 8.19 4.44 -13.91
C ASN A 138 7.11 4.35 -12.82
N VAL A 139 6.72 5.50 -12.24
CA VAL A 139 5.68 5.58 -11.21
C VAL A 139 4.32 5.21 -11.77
N ALA A 140 3.95 5.67 -12.97
CA ALA A 140 2.69 5.31 -13.61
C ALA A 140 2.57 3.80 -13.82
N ILE A 141 3.62 3.16 -14.36
CA ILE A 141 3.62 1.71 -14.61
C ILE A 141 3.59 0.91 -13.30
N ALA A 142 4.42 1.27 -12.32
CA ALA A 142 4.46 0.57 -11.04
C ALA A 142 3.13 0.69 -10.28
N SER A 143 2.56 1.89 -10.24
CA SER A 143 1.31 2.16 -9.52
C SER A 143 0.10 1.48 -10.18
N ASP A 144 0.06 1.40 -11.51
CA ASP A 144 -0.93 0.59 -12.22
C ASP A 144 -0.86 -0.89 -11.80
N VAL A 145 0.34 -1.46 -11.68
CA VAL A 145 0.48 -2.87 -11.27
C VAL A 145 0.06 -3.05 -9.83
N LEU A 146 0.49 -2.16 -8.92
CA LEU A 146 0.09 -2.21 -7.52
C LEU A 146 -1.43 -2.14 -7.38
N ALA A 147 -2.10 -1.23 -8.09
CA ALA A 147 -3.55 -1.14 -8.11
C ALA A 147 -4.20 -2.45 -8.60
N ARG A 148 -3.66 -3.08 -9.65
CA ARG A 148 -4.14 -4.39 -10.10
C ARG A 148 -3.92 -5.52 -9.11
N ILE A 149 -2.84 -5.48 -8.32
CA ILE A 149 -2.63 -6.45 -7.24
C ILE A 149 -3.74 -6.29 -6.20
N VAL A 150 -3.99 -5.05 -5.78
CA VAL A 150 -5.05 -4.71 -4.83
C VAL A 150 -6.42 -5.15 -5.34
N ASP A 151 -6.75 -4.83 -6.59
CA ASP A 151 -8.02 -5.23 -7.21
C ASP A 151 -8.14 -6.76 -7.34
N GLY A 152 -7.05 -7.44 -7.69
CA GLY A 152 -7.00 -8.90 -7.79
C GLY A 152 -7.26 -9.55 -6.44
N TYR A 153 -6.60 -9.06 -5.40
CA TYR A 153 -6.78 -9.51 -4.02
C TYR A 153 -8.22 -9.35 -3.55
N ALA A 154 -8.81 -8.18 -3.74
CA ALA A 154 -10.20 -7.93 -3.36
C ALA A 154 -11.19 -8.80 -4.15
N ARG A 155 -10.94 -9.00 -5.45
CA ARG A 155 -11.82 -9.76 -6.34
C ARG A 155 -11.79 -11.26 -6.07
N PHE A 156 -10.61 -11.83 -5.88
CA PHE A 156 -10.42 -13.28 -5.83
C PHE A 156 -10.35 -13.86 -4.42
N HIS A 157 -10.07 -13.03 -3.42
CA HIS A 157 -9.96 -13.45 -2.01
C HIS A 157 -10.74 -12.50 -1.08
N PRO A 158 -12.03 -12.21 -1.34
CA PRO A 158 -12.80 -11.25 -0.54
C PRO A 158 -12.90 -11.63 0.95
N GLU A 159 -12.75 -12.92 1.28
CA GLU A 159 -12.72 -13.44 2.64
C GLU A 159 -11.38 -13.21 3.35
N ALA A 160 -10.27 -13.06 2.60
CA ALA A 160 -8.94 -12.90 3.18
C ALA A 160 -8.77 -11.46 3.68
N THR A 161 -8.94 -11.26 4.99
CA THR A 161 -8.91 -9.96 5.67
C THR A 161 -7.62 -9.20 5.39
N ASN A 162 -6.47 -9.89 5.46
CA ASN A 162 -5.17 -9.27 5.24
C ASN A 162 -4.80 -9.07 3.76
N LEU A 163 -5.69 -9.41 2.82
CA LEU A 163 -5.53 -9.07 1.40
C LEU A 163 -6.43 -7.90 0.97
N GLN A 164 -7.34 -7.44 1.83
CA GLN A 164 -8.20 -6.31 1.55
C GLN A 164 -7.46 -4.99 1.71
N ALA A 165 -7.77 -4.01 0.85
CA ALA A 165 -7.20 -2.68 0.90
C ALA A 165 -7.48 -1.97 2.23
N ASP A 166 -6.54 -2.09 3.14
CA ASP A 166 -6.49 -1.34 4.38
C ASP A 166 -5.05 -0.85 4.59
N TRP A 167 -4.81 0.40 4.21
CA TRP A 167 -3.51 1.06 4.35
C TRP A 167 -3.13 1.31 5.82
N THR A 168 -4.01 1.04 6.76
CA THR A 168 -3.74 1.03 8.20
C THR A 168 -3.33 -0.35 8.71
N ASN A 169 -3.74 -1.43 8.03
CA ASN A 169 -3.35 -2.80 8.32
C ASN A 169 -1.92 -3.09 7.82
N PRO A 170 -0.94 -3.31 8.73
CA PRO A 170 0.42 -3.62 8.32
C PRO A 170 0.54 -4.94 7.55
N LEU A 171 -0.33 -5.92 7.82
CA LEU A 171 -0.29 -7.23 7.16
C LEU A 171 -0.72 -7.13 5.69
N PHE A 172 -1.69 -6.27 5.38
CA PHE A 172 -2.04 -5.94 3.99
C PHE A 172 -0.85 -5.33 3.25
N VAL A 173 -0.18 -4.35 3.85
CA VAL A 173 0.98 -3.70 3.23
C VAL A 173 2.13 -4.70 3.01
N GLU A 174 2.37 -5.61 3.96
CA GLU A 174 3.36 -6.68 3.80
C GLU A 174 3.01 -7.62 2.65
N LEU A 175 1.76 -8.09 2.58
CA LEU A 175 1.31 -9.03 1.55
C LEU A 175 1.26 -8.38 0.16
N LEU A 176 0.83 -7.12 0.06
CA LEU A 176 0.91 -6.33 -1.18
C LEU A 176 2.35 -6.20 -1.65
N THR A 177 3.26 -5.79 -0.76
CA THR A 177 4.69 -5.66 -1.10
C THR A 177 5.29 -7.01 -1.50
N PHE A 178 4.87 -8.08 -0.84
CA PHE A 178 5.35 -9.42 -1.16
C PHE A 178 4.82 -9.90 -2.51
N GLY A 179 3.56 -9.61 -2.84
CA GLY A 179 2.99 -9.84 -4.16
C GLY A 179 3.75 -9.09 -5.26
N TRP A 180 4.11 -7.83 -5.01
CA TRP A 180 4.96 -7.03 -5.90
C TRP A 180 6.33 -7.68 -6.11
N ASN A 181 7.03 -8.04 -5.02
CA ASN A 181 8.42 -8.52 -5.08
C ASN A 181 8.54 -9.99 -5.51
N ALA A 182 7.64 -10.86 -5.07
CA ALA A 182 7.74 -12.31 -5.21
C ALA A 182 6.70 -12.93 -6.15
N GLY A 183 5.73 -12.13 -6.63
CA GLY A 183 4.68 -12.52 -7.54
C GLY A 183 3.30 -12.59 -6.87
N PHE A 184 2.30 -11.98 -7.49
CA PHE A 184 0.95 -11.83 -6.91
C PHE A 184 -0.11 -12.76 -7.53
N SER A 185 0.17 -13.37 -8.68
CA SER A 185 -0.86 -14.04 -9.50
C SER A 185 -1.61 -15.20 -8.83
N GLU A 186 -2.84 -15.44 -9.28
CA GLU A 186 -3.68 -16.59 -8.91
C GLU A 186 -3.13 -17.95 -9.38
N ARG A 187 -2.20 -17.94 -10.35
CA ARG A 187 -1.64 -19.17 -10.92
C ARG A 187 -0.41 -19.67 -10.18
N GLY A 188 0.33 -18.79 -9.51
CA GLY A 188 1.59 -19.18 -8.87
C GLY A 188 2.26 -18.13 -7.99
N GLY A 189 1.55 -17.06 -7.65
CA GLY A 189 1.99 -16.04 -6.68
C GLY A 189 1.21 -16.13 -5.37
N VAL A 190 1.19 -15.01 -4.63
CA VAL A 190 0.45 -14.87 -3.38
C VAL A 190 -1.03 -15.27 -3.53
N GLY A 191 -1.72 -14.89 -4.62
CA GLY A 191 -3.12 -15.28 -4.84
C GLY A 191 -3.34 -16.79 -4.84
N ARG A 192 -2.45 -17.55 -5.49
CA ARG A 192 -2.54 -19.03 -5.47
C ARG A 192 -2.44 -19.61 -4.06
N VAL A 193 -1.55 -19.06 -3.23
CA VAL A 193 -1.37 -19.49 -1.85
C VAL A 193 -2.54 -19.04 -0.98
N ALA A 194 -3.08 -17.85 -1.22
CA ALA A 194 -4.26 -17.34 -0.56
C ALA A 194 -5.45 -18.29 -0.76
N SER A 195 -5.76 -18.70 -2.00
CA SER A 195 -6.79 -19.71 -2.24
C SER A 195 -6.53 -21.03 -1.50
N TYR A 196 -5.26 -21.47 -1.43
CA TYR A 196 -4.90 -22.68 -0.71
C TYR A 196 -5.19 -22.57 0.80
N LEU A 197 -4.91 -21.40 1.38
CA LEU A 197 -5.13 -21.09 2.79
C LEU A 197 -6.62 -20.87 3.11
N THR A 198 -7.36 -20.14 2.28
CA THR A 198 -8.79 -19.89 2.51
C THR A 198 -9.62 -21.16 2.39
N GLN A 199 -9.28 -22.07 1.47
CA GLN A 199 -9.87 -23.42 1.40
C GLN A 199 -9.67 -24.27 2.67
N ARG A 200 -8.71 -23.89 3.52
CA ARG A 200 -8.41 -24.54 4.81
C ARG A 200 -8.94 -23.73 6.00
N GLY A 201 -9.75 -22.71 5.75
CA GLY A 201 -10.39 -21.89 6.78
C GLY A 201 -9.51 -20.77 7.34
N PHE A 202 -8.41 -20.41 6.66
CA PHE A 202 -7.61 -19.24 7.03
C PHE A 202 -8.08 -18.00 6.28
N ASP A 203 -8.60 -17.02 7.00
CA ASP A 203 -8.99 -15.70 6.49
C ASP A 203 -8.07 -14.57 7.00
N ASP A 204 -7.18 -14.85 7.96
CA ASP A 204 -6.32 -13.89 8.66
C ASP A 204 -4.80 -14.16 8.51
N PHE A 205 -4.39 -14.75 7.38
CA PHE A 205 -3.00 -15.18 7.18
C PHE A 205 -2.01 -14.02 6.96
N THR A 206 -0.74 -14.31 7.21
CA THR A 206 0.41 -13.40 7.12
C THR A 206 1.34 -13.78 5.97
N ILE A 207 2.38 -12.96 5.74
CA ILE A 207 3.47 -13.32 4.81
C ILE A 207 4.19 -14.62 5.20
N ASP A 208 4.33 -14.89 6.51
CA ASP A 208 5.00 -16.10 6.99
C ASP A 208 4.13 -17.34 6.72
N ASP A 209 2.80 -17.19 6.85
CA ASP A 209 1.84 -18.24 6.47
C ASP A 209 1.91 -18.55 4.97
N VAL A 210 1.97 -17.51 4.13
CA VAL A 210 2.13 -17.66 2.67
C VAL A 210 3.45 -18.37 2.34
N THR A 211 4.55 -17.98 2.98
CA THR A 211 5.87 -18.60 2.75
C THR A 211 5.90 -20.07 3.15
N ALA A 212 5.33 -20.43 4.29
CA ALA A 212 5.30 -21.82 4.75
C ALA A 212 4.35 -22.69 3.91
N ALA A 213 3.22 -22.15 3.46
CA ALA A 213 2.26 -22.86 2.61
C ALA A 213 2.68 -22.95 1.13
N ALA A 214 3.61 -22.09 0.67
CA ALA A 214 3.98 -21.96 -0.74
C ALA A 214 4.28 -23.30 -1.43
N LYS A 215 5.14 -24.13 -0.84
CA LYS A 215 5.50 -25.45 -1.40
C LYS A 215 4.28 -26.34 -1.60
N GLN A 216 3.37 -26.34 -0.64
CA GLN A 216 2.19 -27.20 -0.65
C GLN A 216 1.11 -26.68 -1.61
N ALA A 217 1.05 -25.36 -1.80
CA ALA A 217 0.20 -24.72 -2.80
C ALA A 217 0.70 -24.91 -4.24
N GLY A 218 1.87 -25.52 -4.44
CA GLY A 218 2.47 -25.81 -5.75
C GLY A 218 3.02 -24.57 -6.46
N VAL A 219 3.44 -23.55 -5.71
CA VAL A 219 3.86 -22.25 -6.27
C VAL A 219 5.37 -22.12 -6.41
N SER A 220 5.80 -21.00 -7.01
CA SER A 220 7.20 -20.67 -7.25
C SER A 220 8.06 -20.64 -5.98
N PRO A 221 9.34 -21.09 -6.04
CA PRO A 221 10.28 -20.96 -4.93
C PRO A 221 10.57 -19.50 -4.53
N HIS A 222 10.18 -18.51 -5.33
CA HIS A 222 10.31 -17.10 -4.95
C HIS A 222 9.50 -16.74 -3.70
N LEU A 223 8.35 -17.37 -3.47
CA LEU A 223 7.55 -17.17 -2.25
C LEU A 223 8.19 -17.83 -1.01
N ALA A 224 9.15 -18.74 -1.20
CA ALA A 224 9.93 -19.33 -0.12
C ALA A 224 11.23 -18.55 0.19
N ASN A 225 11.50 -17.45 -0.51
CA ASN A 225 12.77 -16.74 -0.39
C ASN A 225 12.81 -15.80 0.83
N PRO A 226 13.64 -16.07 1.86
CA PRO A 226 13.68 -15.26 3.08
C PRO A 226 14.13 -13.81 2.84
N ARG A 227 14.92 -13.55 1.79
CA ARG A 227 15.32 -12.17 1.43
C ARG A 227 14.14 -11.35 0.93
N LYS A 228 13.19 -11.97 0.20
CA LYS A 228 11.99 -11.28 -0.29
C LYS A 228 11.00 -11.01 0.85
N VAL A 229 10.90 -11.92 1.81
CA VAL A 229 10.15 -11.69 3.06
C VAL A 229 10.75 -10.52 3.84
N ALA A 230 12.06 -10.53 4.08
CA ALA A 230 12.75 -9.47 4.81
C ALA A 230 12.64 -8.10 4.10
N PHE A 231 12.72 -8.07 2.77
CA PHE A 231 12.49 -6.87 1.98
C PHE A 231 11.09 -6.32 2.21
N SER A 232 10.07 -7.16 2.11
CA SER A 232 8.66 -6.75 2.21
C SER A 232 8.35 -6.19 3.61
N LYS A 233 8.76 -6.90 4.66
CA LYS A 233 8.68 -6.40 6.05
C LYS A 233 9.45 -5.07 6.24
N GLY A 234 10.56 -4.91 5.54
CA GLY A 234 11.37 -3.69 5.55
C GLY A 234 10.68 -2.49 4.89
N VAL A 235 9.98 -2.69 3.77
CA VAL A 235 9.14 -1.67 3.12
C VAL A 235 7.99 -1.29 4.04
N THR A 236 7.24 -2.26 4.60
CA THR A 236 6.14 -1.97 5.52
C THR A 236 6.61 -1.15 6.73
N THR A 237 7.75 -1.52 7.32
CA THR A 237 8.34 -0.76 8.44
C THR A 237 8.67 0.68 8.04
N GLN A 238 9.19 0.89 6.82
CA GLN A 238 9.46 2.24 6.30
C GLN A 238 8.14 2.99 6.10
N TYR A 239 7.15 2.38 5.44
CA TYR A 239 5.85 2.97 5.15
C TYR A 239 5.15 3.48 6.41
N LEU A 240 5.06 2.66 7.46
CA LEU A 240 4.40 3.05 8.71
C LEU A 240 5.07 4.27 9.37
N ARG A 241 6.39 4.42 9.21
CA ARG A 241 7.13 5.60 9.71
C ARG A 241 6.89 6.83 8.86
N GLU A 242 6.88 6.68 7.54
CA GLU A 242 6.53 7.77 6.63
C GLU A 242 5.10 8.25 6.91
N ARG A 243 4.16 7.34 7.10
CA ARG A 243 2.77 7.66 7.42
C ARG A 243 2.65 8.39 8.75
N ALA A 244 3.26 7.87 9.82
CA ALA A 244 3.25 8.52 11.13
C ALA A 244 3.87 9.93 11.10
N ARG A 245 4.91 10.14 10.30
CA ARG A 245 5.49 11.47 10.08
C ARG A 245 4.53 12.39 9.34
N ASP A 246 3.90 11.90 8.28
CA ASP A 246 2.96 12.68 7.48
C ASP A 246 1.74 13.07 8.33
N GLU A 247 1.21 12.16 9.15
CA GLU A 247 0.15 12.41 10.14
C GLU A 247 0.58 13.45 11.19
N ALA A 248 1.78 13.34 11.75
CA ALA A 248 2.30 14.29 12.73
C ALA A 248 2.47 15.70 12.14
N ASN A 249 2.94 15.80 10.89
CA ASN A 249 3.07 17.08 10.20
C ASN A 249 1.70 17.69 9.88
N ALA A 250 0.71 16.88 9.49
CA ALA A 250 -0.64 17.36 9.21
C ALA A 250 -1.39 17.81 10.48
N ALA A 251 -1.04 17.25 11.64
CA ALA A 251 -1.62 17.62 12.93
C ALA A 251 -1.00 18.89 13.55
N GLN A 252 0.11 19.40 13.00
CA GLN A 252 0.67 20.68 13.45
C GLN A 252 -0.17 21.82 12.86
N PRO A 253 -0.87 22.62 13.68
CA PRO A 253 -1.58 23.79 13.18
C PRO A 253 -0.57 24.73 12.53
N GLU A 254 -0.89 25.21 11.32
CA GLU A 254 -0.15 26.29 10.65
C GLU A 254 0.22 27.36 11.70
N PRO A 255 1.50 27.71 11.88
CA PRO A 255 1.88 28.72 12.85
C PRO A 255 1.10 29.99 12.52
N ASN A 256 0.29 30.42 13.50
CA ASN A 256 -0.60 31.58 13.45
C ASN A 256 -0.11 32.67 12.51
N GLY A 257 -1.04 33.08 11.63
CA GLY A 257 -0.84 34.02 10.54
C GLY A 257 0.24 35.06 10.79
N VAL A 258 1.14 35.16 9.82
CA VAL A 258 1.70 36.45 9.45
C VAL A 258 0.49 37.33 9.17
N THR A 259 0.09 38.13 10.17
CA THR A 259 -0.75 39.30 10.01
C THR A 259 -0.26 40.00 8.76
N ALA A 260 -1.08 39.97 7.71
CA ALA A 260 -0.89 40.80 6.55
C ALA A 260 -0.66 42.21 7.08
N ALA A 261 0.57 42.71 6.95
CA ALA A 261 0.86 44.10 7.17
C ALA A 261 -0.08 44.86 6.22
N THR A 262 -1.03 45.56 6.80
CA THR A 262 -1.86 46.54 6.11
C THR A 262 -0.91 47.40 5.27
N PRO A 263 -1.06 47.45 3.93
CA PRO A 263 -0.29 48.40 3.16
C PRO A 263 -0.68 49.79 3.64
N ALA A 264 0.29 50.52 4.20
CA ALA A 264 0.15 51.92 4.49
C ALA A 264 -0.30 52.61 3.20
N SER A 265 -1.42 53.32 3.30
CA SER A 265 -1.94 54.14 2.21
C SER A 265 -0.95 55.28 1.96
N ASP A 266 -0.16 55.16 0.90
CA ASP A 266 0.58 56.31 0.37
C ASP A 266 -0.42 57.26 -0.28
N GLU A 267 -0.45 58.49 0.24
CA GLU A 267 -1.22 59.62 -0.27
C GLU A 267 -0.83 59.96 -1.72
N PRO A 268 -1.78 60.43 -2.55
CA PRO A 268 -1.47 60.95 -3.87
C PRO A 268 -0.84 62.34 -3.77
N VAL A 269 0.45 62.44 -4.13
CA VAL A 269 1.12 63.72 -4.40
C VAL A 269 0.45 64.40 -5.58
N SER A 270 -0.16 65.56 -5.31
CA SER A 270 -0.69 66.49 -6.31
C SER A 270 0.43 67.05 -7.17
N GLN A 271 0.38 66.84 -8.49
CA GLN A 271 1.20 67.57 -9.46
C GLN A 271 0.50 68.89 -9.84
N PRO A 272 1.18 70.05 -9.78
CA PRO A 272 0.68 71.26 -10.41
C PRO A 272 0.97 71.24 -11.91
N SER A 273 -0.08 71.56 -12.68
CA SER A 273 -0.02 71.92 -14.08
C SER A 273 0.94 73.09 -14.32
N GLN A 274 1.81 72.97 -15.33
CA GLN A 274 2.22 74.13 -16.11
C GLN A 274 2.03 73.85 -17.59
N VAL A 275 1.17 74.70 -18.14
CA VAL A 275 0.88 74.97 -19.53
C VAL A 275 1.83 76.09 -19.95
N ASP A 276 2.49 75.91 -21.10
CA ASP A 276 2.86 76.92 -22.11
C ASP A 276 3.67 76.14 -23.17
N GLY A 277 3.43 76.16 -24.46
CA GLY A 277 2.77 77.14 -25.32
C GLY A 277 3.77 77.49 -26.44
N THR A 278 3.33 77.32 -27.71
CA THR A 278 3.90 77.93 -28.95
C THR A 278 5.31 77.45 -29.41
N GLU A 279 5.69 77.31 -30.69
CA GLU A 279 5.14 77.74 -31.98
C GLU A 279 5.90 77.06 -33.17
N ALA A 280 5.27 77.11 -34.35
CA ALA A 280 5.83 77.17 -35.73
C ALA A 280 6.69 76.00 -36.26
N ALA A 281 6.24 75.24 -37.27
CA ALA A 281 6.03 75.58 -38.69
C ALA A 281 7.34 75.87 -39.47
N SER A 282 7.82 74.87 -40.21
CA SER A 282 8.16 74.89 -41.65
C SER A 282 8.82 73.58 -42.06
#